data_AF-A0A1J4X803-F1
#
_entry.id   AF-A0A1J4X803-F1
#
_cell.length_a   1.000
_cell.length_b   1.000
_cell.length_c   1.000
_cell.angle_alpha   90.00
_cell.angle_beta   90.00
_cell.angle_gamma   90.00
#
_symmetry.space_group_name_H-M   'P 1'
#
loop_
_entity.id
_entity.type
_entity.pdbx_description
1 polymer ?
#
loop_
_entity_poly.entity_id
_entity_poly.type
_entity_poly.pdbx_seq_one_letter_code
_entity_poly.pdbx_strand_id
1 'polypeptide(L)'
;MATIKMAYGRASLTLLIPGKNILNEIGCASSDPTTSGERVLSEALMSLDTDLVSNRRVTVLCDDYTRPTPRAEIFKALFPKLSTARAVDLVISTGTHAAKTPGNDDIIETAEKAAKSAGLRAIESFVHDVNGSGFIHAGQTSQGTQVRYNRVLDRAEIFIVISDMKPHYFAGYSNPIKHFLPGCCDFSAVENNHSMALDPKSSFGRHPLHPDPERQNNPLALDQLEAMGLIVGDRSVYAVHLITNEGQIMDAMFGEIFNTLPEMFRRVDGYFGETVEPADIAIVTPGGFPDDESLYTSQRALELTAAGVKTDGRVLFFSACENGIGTAKAKQNFYDRLVLPLADVLKTIEEDYVLYAHKAYKFALMIQKLKTLAIKSEIAPEILAAAHLTPIENPQQILNTWLAEKPDATINIFHHANKLAIYEKAKS
;
A
#
# COMPACT_ATOMS: atom_id res chain seq x y z
N MET A 1 -16.14 -31.45 6.06
CA MET A 1 -16.26 -30.00 5.80
C MET A 1 -15.13 -29.33 6.55
N ALA A 2 -14.42 -28.40 5.91
CA ALA A 2 -13.52 -27.47 6.57
C ALA A 2 -14.32 -26.25 7.04
N THR A 3 -13.97 -25.72 8.21
CA THR A 3 -14.58 -24.52 8.79
C THR A 3 -13.61 -23.37 8.64
N ILE A 4 -13.95 -22.41 7.78
CA ILE A 4 -13.08 -21.28 7.43
C ILE A 4 -13.64 -20.01 8.07
N LYS A 5 -12.80 -19.28 8.80
CA LYS A 5 -13.16 -17.99 9.41
C LYS A 5 -12.71 -16.84 8.51
N MET A 6 -13.62 -15.95 8.17
CA MET A 6 -13.37 -14.78 7.33
C MET A 6 -13.47 -13.52 8.17
N ALA A 7 -12.42 -12.70 8.21
CA ALA A 7 -12.47 -11.38 8.85
C ALA A 7 -13.50 -10.48 8.16
N TYR A 8 -14.28 -9.74 8.94
CA TYR A 8 -15.37 -8.88 8.46
C TYR A 8 -15.65 -7.75 9.47
N GLY A 9 -15.23 -6.53 9.14
CA GLY A 9 -15.25 -5.40 10.07
C GLY A 9 -14.50 -5.78 11.35
N ARG A 10 -15.14 -5.62 12.50
CA ARG A 10 -14.59 -6.03 13.81
C ARG A 10 -14.99 -7.46 14.23
N ALA A 11 -15.64 -8.21 13.33
CA ALA A 11 -16.13 -9.55 13.57
C ALA A 11 -15.45 -10.58 12.66
N SER A 12 -15.87 -11.83 12.80
CA SER A 12 -15.52 -12.91 11.87
C SER A 12 -16.78 -13.65 11.44
N LEU A 13 -16.93 -13.87 10.14
CA LEU A 13 -17.94 -14.76 9.58
C LEU A 13 -17.35 -16.16 9.34
N THR A 14 -18.20 -17.17 9.24
CA THR A 14 -17.74 -18.56 9.06
C THR A 14 -18.36 -19.18 7.81
N LEU A 15 -17.55 -19.90 7.05
CA LEU A 15 -17.96 -20.72 5.92
C LEU A 15 -17.63 -22.19 6.17
N LEU A 16 -18.51 -23.07 5.71
CA LEU A 16 -18.32 -24.51 5.64
C LEU A 16 -18.06 -24.89 4.18
N ILE A 17 -16.85 -25.39 3.93
CA ILE A 17 -16.37 -25.70 2.58
C ILE A 17 -15.98 -27.18 2.51
N PRO A 18 -16.41 -27.95 1.50
CA PRO A 18 -15.89 -29.31 1.33
C PRO A 18 -14.39 -29.26 1.03
N GLY A 19 -13.57 -29.98 1.80
CA GLY A 19 -12.11 -29.90 1.67
C GLY A 19 -11.60 -30.25 0.27
N LYS A 20 -12.31 -31.11 -0.48
CA LYS A 20 -12.00 -31.45 -1.87
C LYS A 20 -12.03 -30.26 -2.85
N ASN A 21 -12.73 -29.19 -2.50
CA ASN A 21 -12.87 -28.00 -3.34
C ASN A 21 -11.81 -26.93 -3.02
N ILE A 22 -11.15 -27.01 -1.87
CA ILE A 22 -10.12 -26.03 -1.47
C ILE A 22 -8.83 -26.37 -2.21
N LEU A 23 -8.39 -25.46 -3.05
CA LEU A 23 -7.12 -25.54 -3.77
C LEU A 23 -6.01 -24.90 -2.93
N ASN A 24 -6.24 -23.68 -2.42
CA ASN A 24 -5.33 -22.98 -1.53
C ASN A 24 -6.11 -22.20 -0.46
N GLU A 25 -5.52 -22.08 0.73
CA GLU A 25 -5.91 -21.12 1.77
C GLU A 25 -4.66 -20.32 2.17
N ILE A 26 -4.65 -19.04 1.82
CA ILE A 26 -3.48 -18.17 1.90
C ILE A 26 -3.80 -16.99 2.81
N GLY A 27 -2.87 -16.64 3.69
CA GLY A 27 -2.92 -15.46 4.54
C GLY A 27 -1.53 -14.86 4.71
N CYS A 28 -1.43 -13.76 5.45
CA CYS A 28 -0.12 -13.21 5.79
C CYS A 28 0.65 -14.15 6.71
N ALA A 29 1.97 -14.22 6.54
CA ALA A 29 2.84 -14.89 7.50
C ALA A 29 2.60 -14.33 8.90
N SER A 30 2.35 -15.23 9.86
CA SER A 30 2.29 -14.87 11.27
C SER A 30 3.68 -14.48 11.75
N SER A 31 3.76 -13.47 12.61
CA SER A 31 4.99 -13.19 13.33
C SER A 31 5.42 -14.39 14.17
N ASP A 32 6.72 -14.66 14.21
CA ASP A 32 7.27 -15.55 15.23
C ASP A 32 7.13 -14.83 16.59
N PRO A 33 6.35 -15.38 17.55
CA PRO A 33 6.15 -14.74 18.85
C PRO A 33 7.44 -14.51 19.64
N THR A 34 8.52 -15.21 19.29
CA THR A 34 9.84 -15.09 19.93
C THR A 34 10.70 -13.98 19.31
N THR A 35 10.31 -13.45 18.14
CA THR A 35 11.03 -12.38 17.47
C THR A 35 10.58 -11.02 18.00
N SER A 36 11.45 -10.40 18.82
CA SER A 36 11.26 -9.02 19.26
C SER A 36 11.53 -8.04 18.11
N GLY A 37 10.51 -7.26 17.73
CA GLY A 37 10.63 -6.19 16.73
C GLY A 37 11.69 -5.15 17.09
N GLU A 38 11.83 -4.82 18.38
CA GLU A 38 12.91 -3.95 18.88
C GLU A 38 14.30 -4.53 18.58
N ARG A 39 14.48 -5.85 18.73
CA ARG A 39 15.76 -6.52 18.42
C ARG A 39 16.06 -6.47 16.93
N VAL A 40 15.08 -6.82 16.09
CA VAL A 40 15.20 -6.79 14.62
C VAL A 40 15.61 -5.39 14.14
N LEU A 41 14.93 -4.37 14.64
CA LEU A 41 15.24 -2.98 14.33
C LEU A 41 16.62 -2.55 14.83
N SER A 42 16.98 -2.92 16.06
CA SER A 42 18.29 -2.60 16.63
C SER A 42 19.43 -3.23 15.85
N GLU A 43 19.28 -4.48 15.41
CA GLU A 43 20.27 -5.19 14.59
C GLU A 43 20.44 -4.50 13.22
N ALA A 44 19.34 -4.13 12.55
CA ALA A 44 19.40 -3.40 11.29
C ALA A 44 20.17 -2.07 11.42
N LEU A 45 19.91 -1.31 12.50
CA LEU A 45 20.54 -0.02 12.77
C LEU A 45 21.98 -0.11 13.29
N MET A 46 22.54 -1.30 13.54
CA MET A 46 23.97 -1.44 13.86
C MET A 46 24.87 -0.99 12.70
N SER A 47 24.36 -1.11 11.47
CA SER A 47 25.06 -0.69 10.24
C SER A 47 25.08 0.83 10.02
N LEU A 48 24.32 1.61 10.81
CA LEU A 48 24.33 3.06 10.73
C LEU A 48 25.58 3.61 11.42
N ASP A 49 26.54 4.04 10.59
CA ASP A 49 27.74 4.75 11.02
C ASP A 49 27.39 6.20 11.42
N THR A 50 27.72 6.60 12.64
CA THR A 50 27.46 7.95 13.14
C THR A 50 28.24 9.04 12.38
N ASP A 51 29.33 8.69 11.70
CA ASP A 51 30.09 9.63 10.87
C ASP A 51 29.28 10.07 9.65
N LEU A 52 28.36 9.23 9.16
CA LEU A 52 27.47 9.52 8.03
C LEU A 52 26.64 10.80 8.26
N VAL A 53 26.26 11.04 9.51
CA VAL A 53 25.36 12.11 9.95
C VAL A 53 26.08 13.21 10.73
N SER A 54 27.36 13.02 11.05
CA SER A 54 28.14 13.91 11.90
C SER A 54 28.21 15.33 11.37
N ASN A 55 27.78 16.31 12.18
CA ASN A 55 27.69 17.74 11.85
C ASN A 55 26.86 18.07 10.60
N ARG A 56 26.03 17.15 10.10
CA ARG A 56 25.12 17.37 8.98
C ARG A 56 23.71 17.69 9.47
N ARG A 57 22.91 18.29 8.60
CA ARG A 57 21.47 18.45 8.73
C ARG A 57 20.81 17.23 8.08
N VAL A 58 20.21 16.38 8.91
CA VAL A 58 19.59 15.12 8.49
C VAL A 58 18.09 15.35 8.34
N THR A 59 17.52 15.04 7.17
CA THR A 59 16.07 15.02 7.00
C THR A 59 15.56 13.60 7.16
N VAL A 60 14.76 13.36 8.19
CA VAL A 60 14.08 12.08 8.42
C VAL A 60 12.69 12.15 7.80
N LEU A 61 12.42 11.33 6.79
CA LEU A 61 11.10 11.20 6.18
C LEU A 61 10.35 10.04 6.84
N CYS A 62 9.09 10.26 7.22
CA CYS A 62 8.22 9.21 7.73
C CYS A 62 6.80 9.35 7.19
N ASP A 63 6.02 8.29 7.31
CA ASP A 63 4.63 8.23 6.89
C ASP A 63 3.69 8.86 7.92
N ASP A 64 2.50 9.25 7.45
CA ASP A 64 1.48 9.90 8.25
C ASP A 64 0.66 8.93 9.13
N TYR A 65 -0.21 9.49 9.96
CA TYR A 65 -1.02 8.74 10.92
C TYR A 65 -1.92 7.64 10.31
N THR A 66 -2.14 7.65 8.99
CA THR A 66 -2.94 6.61 8.30
C THR A 66 -2.19 5.29 8.17
N ARG A 67 -0.91 5.26 8.55
CA ARG A 67 -0.09 4.04 8.58
C ARG A 67 0.13 3.55 10.02
N PRO A 68 0.01 2.23 10.26
CA PRO A 68 0.22 1.62 11.57
C PRO A 68 1.70 1.41 11.93
N THR A 69 2.60 2.25 11.41
CA THR A 69 4.04 2.13 11.60
C THR A 69 4.40 2.33 13.08
N PRO A 70 5.22 1.45 13.70
CA PRO A 70 5.58 1.49 15.13
C PRO A 70 6.61 2.60 15.44
N ARG A 71 6.21 3.86 15.24
CA ARG A 71 7.08 5.04 15.25
C ARG A 71 7.81 5.27 16.56
N ALA A 72 7.16 5.00 17.69
CA ALA A 72 7.79 5.17 19.00
C ALA A 72 9.04 4.29 19.16
N GLU A 73 8.95 3.02 18.74
CA GLU A 73 10.07 2.08 18.74
C GLU A 73 11.16 2.54 17.76
N ILE A 74 10.76 2.96 16.56
CA ILE A 74 11.67 3.43 15.52
C ILE A 74 12.45 4.66 15.95
N PHE A 75 11.78 5.70 16.46
CA PHE A 75 12.45 6.93 16.89
C PHE A 75 13.36 6.68 18.09
N LYS A 76 12.95 5.83 19.04
CA LYS A 76 13.76 5.44 20.19
C LYS A 76 15.06 4.73 19.77
N ALA A 77 15.03 3.94 18.71
CA ALA A 77 16.22 3.25 18.20
C ALA A 77 17.07 4.12 17.26
N LEU A 78 16.44 4.90 16.38
CA LEU A 78 17.11 5.68 15.35
C LEU A 78 17.74 6.97 15.90
N PHE A 79 17.02 7.75 16.70
CA PHE A 79 17.50 9.09 17.10
C PHE A 79 18.79 9.08 17.93
N PRO A 80 19.09 8.10 18.81
CA PRO A 80 20.40 8.00 19.44
C PRO A 80 21.57 7.95 18.44
N LYS A 81 21.35 7.33 17.28
CA LYS A 81 22.33 7.24 16.18
C LYS A 81 22.51 8.56 15.43
N LEU A 82 21.59 9.53 15.60
CA LEU A 82 21.64 10.85 14.99
C LEU A 82 22.18 11.94 15.95
N SER A 83 22.66 11.56 17.14
CA SER A 83 23.12 12.50 18.18
C SER A 83 24.32 13.37 17.77
N THR A 84 25.11 12.94 16.79
CA THR A 84 26.23 13.70 16.21
C THR A 84 25.80 14.68 15.12
N ALA A 85 24.54 14.63 14.67
CA ALA A 85 24.00 15.55 13.67
C ALA A 85 23.97 16.99 14.19
N ARG A 86 24.14 17.95 13.27
CA ARG A 86 23.98 19.38 13.57
C ARG A 86 22.52 19.72 13.86
N ALA A 87 21.61 19.15 13.07
CA ALA A 87 20.17 19.30 13.21
C ALA A 87 19.44 18.12 12.55
N VAL A 88 18.25 17.79 13.04
CA VAL A 88 17.35 16.81 12.44
C VAL A 88 16.04 17.49 12.03
N ASP A 89 15.66 17.37 10.77
CA ASP A 89 14.34 17.80 10.29
C ASP A 89 13.46 16.56 10.10
N LEU A 90 12.41 16.39 10.89
CA LEU A 90 11.41 15.34 10.68
C LEU A 90 10.35 15.85 9.69
N VAL A 91 10.11 15.10 8.62
CA VAL A 91 9.09 15.45 7.62
C VAL A 91 8.09 14.30 7.49
N ILE A 92 6.84 14.57 7.88
CA ILE A 92 5.71 13.65 7.70
C ILE A 92 5.19 13.80 6.27
N SER A 93 5.36 12.75 5.47
CA SER A 93 5.00 12.71 4.05
C SER A 93 3.56 12.23 3.87
N THR A 94 2.62 13.18 3.90
CA THR A 94 1.16 12.92 3.82
C THR A 94 0.68 12.68 2.38
N GLY A 95 1.47 13.07 1.37
CA GLY A 95 0.98 13.13 -0.02
C GLY A 95 -0.31 13.95 -0.08
N THR A 96 -1.41 13.34 -0.54
CA THR A 96 -2.71 14.02 -0.68
C THR A 96 -3.62 13.90 0.54
N HIS A 97 -3.16 13.31 1.64
CA HIS A 97 -3.93 13.17 2.87
C HIS A 97 -4.04 14.50 3.64
N ALA A 98 -4.93 14.53 4.63
CA ALA A 98 -5.07 15.70 5.50
C ALA A 98 -3.79 15.87 6.35
N ALA A 99 -3.17 17.05 6.25
CA ALA A 99 -2.00 17.40 7.03
C ALA A 99 -2.32 17.64 8.51
N LYS A 100 -3.36 18.45 8.77
CA LYS A 100 -3.76 18.86 10.12
C LYS A 100 -4.68 17.82 10.75
N THR A 101 -4.08 16.88 11.48
CA THR A 101 -4.83 15.84 12.21
C THR A 101 -4.18 15.60 13.57
N PRO A 102 -4.97 15.23 14.60
CA PRO A 102 -4.41 14.87 15.90
C PRO A 102 -3.38 13.74 15.81
N GLY A 103 -3.60 12.77 14.92
CA GLY A 103 -2.65 11.68 14.72
C GLY A 103 -1.30 12.13 14.17
N ASN A 104 -1.24 13.17 13.33
CA ASN A 104 0.04 13.72 12.88
C ASN A 104 0.71 14.54 13.99
N ASP A 105 -0.07 15.23 14.82
CA ASP A 105 0.44 15.94 16.01
C ASP A 105 1.05 14.95 17.02
N ASP A 106 0.42 13.78 17.24
CA ASP A 106 0.94 12.70 18.08
C ASP A 106 2.29 12.16 17.58
N ILE A 107 2.49 12.09 16.26
CA ILE A 107 3.77 11.67 15.67
C ILE A 107 4.87 12.68 16.02
N ILE A 108 4.57 13.98 15.91
CA ILE A 108 5.50 15.06 16.26
C ILE A 108 5.85 14.98 17.74
N GLU A 109 4.86 14.88 18.63
CA GLU A 109 5.10 14.79 20.07
C GLU A 109 5.94 13.55 20.43
N THR A 110 5.67 12.41 19.80
CA THR A 110 6.43 11.18 19.98
C THR A 110 7.90 11.36 19.54
N ALA A 111 8.12 12.01 18.40
CA ALA A 111 9.46 12.31 17.91
C ALA A 111 10.22 13.28 18.82
N GLU A 112 9.58 14.35 19.29
CA GLU A 112 10.22 15.33 20.18
C GLU A 112 10.63 14.70 21.51
N LYS A 113 9.76 13.85 22.10
CA LYS A 113 10.09 13.07 23.31
C LYS A 113 11.28 12.14 23.09
N ALA A 114 11.29 11.41 21.97
CA ALA A 114 12.40 10.53 21.62
C ALA A 114 13.70 11.32 21.37
N ALA A 115 13.62 12.46 20.68
CA ALA A 115 14.75 13.32 20.35
C ALA A 115 15.40 13.90 21.60
N LYS A 116 14.59 14.39 22.54
CA LYS A 116 15.05 14.85 23.85
C LYS A 116 15.75 13.73 24.62
N SER A 117 15.16 12.53 24.62
CA SER A 117 15.73 11.37 25.31
C SER A 117 17.04 10.89 24.69
N ALA A 118 17.18 11.03 23.37
CA ALA A 118 18.39 10.70 22.61
C ALA A 118 19.49 11.78 22.70
N GLY A 119 19.21 12.94 23.30
CA GLY A 119 20.15 14.05 23.38
C GLY A 119 20.42 14.74 22.03
N LEU A 120 19.44 14.77 21.12
CA LEU A 120 19.59 15.50 19.86
C LEU A 120 19.81 16.99 20.10
N ARG A 121 20.73 17.60 19.34
CA ARG A 121 21.06 19.04 19.47
C ARG A 121 19.91 19.95 19.05
N ALA A 122 19.21 19.58 17.98
CA ALA A 122 18.07 20.31 17.44
C ALA A 122 17.19 19.36 16.63
N ILE A 123 15.87 19.49 16.80
CA ILE A 123 14.86 18.84 15.96
C ILE A 123 13.82 19.87 15.53
N GLU A 124 13.44 19.87 14.26
CA GLU A 124 12.31 20.62 13.72
C GLU A 124 11.38 19.64 12.98
N SER A 125 10.08 19.75 13.17
CA SER A 125 9.10 18.85 12.57
C SER A 125 8.21 19.57 11.57
N PHE A 126 7.94 18.92 10.45
CA PHE A 126 7.14 19.44 9.35
C PHE A 126 6.11 18.40 8.93
N VAL A 127 4.90 18.85 8.65
CA VAL A 127 3.87 18.03 8.02
C VAL A 127 3.68 18.55 6.60
N HIS A 128 3.85 17.67 5.61
CA HIS A 128 3.51 18.02 4.24
C HIS A 128 2.01 18.36 4.14
N ASP A 129 1.67 19.44 3.45
CA ASP A 129 0.29 19.80 3.11
C ASP A 129 0.23 20.09 1.61
N VAL A 130 -0.50 19.23 0.88
CA VAL A 130 -0.68 19.36 -0.56
C VAL A 130 -1.40 20.66 -0.95
N ASN A 131 -2.19 21.24 -0.04
CA ASN A 131 -2.86 22.54 -0.23
C ASN A 131 -2.04 23.71 0.31
N GLY A 132 -0.85 23.43 0.85
CA GLY A 132 0.05 24.42 1.40
C GLY A 132 0.74 25.25 0.32
N SER A 133 1.58 26.17 0.77
CA SER A 133 2.47 26.95 -0.08
C SER A 133 3.92 26.48 0.10
N GLY A 134 4.82 26.89 -0.81
CA GLY A 134 6.25 26.53 -0.71
C GLY A 134 6.69 25.38 -1.61
N PHE A 135 5.92 25.10 -2.66
CA PHE A 135 6.34 24.19 -3.71
C PHE A 135 7.33 24.83 -4.68
N ILE A 136 8.41 24.12 -4.98
CA ILE A 136 9.42 24.52 -5.97
C ILE A 136 9.55 23.44 -7.04
N HIS A 137 9.99 23.85 -8.24
CA HIS A 137 10.08 22.98 -9.39
C HIS A 137 11.45 22.28 -9.46
N ALA A 138 11.46 20.96 -9.57
CA ALA A 138 12.67 20.13 -9.70
C ALA A 138 13.03 19.80 -11.16
N GLY A 139 12.05 19.83 -12.06
CA GLY A 139 12.18 19.40 -13.45
C GLY A 139 11.00 18.56 -13.92
N GLN A 140 11.18 17.86 -15.03
CA GLN A 140 10.17 16.97 -15.61
C GLN A 140 10.73 15.55 -15.75
N THR A 141 9.94 14.55 -15.38
CA THR A 141 10.26 13.13 -15.63
C THR A 141 10.07 12.77 -17.10
N SER A 142 10.65 11.66 -17.53
CA SER A 142 10.46 11.08 -18.86
C SER A 142 9.00 10.69 -19.14
N GLN A 143 8.24 10.39 -18.08
CA GLN A 143 6.81 10.11 -18.14
C GLN A 143 5.94 11.38 -18.16
N GLY A 144 6.55 12.56 -18.17
CA GLY A 144 5.89 13.84 -18.36
C GLY A 144 5.46 14.55 -17.08
N THR A 145 5.73 13.99 -15.90
CA THR A 145 5.39 14.61 -14.60
C THR A 145 6.24 15.84 -14.33
N GLN A 146 5.58 16.99 -14.23
CA GLN A 146 6.18 18.23 -13.76
C GLN A 146 6.39 18.13 -12.25
N VAL A 147 7.62 17.86 -11.82
CA VAL A 147 7.93 17.60 -10.42
C VAL A 147 8.01 18.92 -9.67
N ARG A 148 7.06 19.10 -8.75
CA ARG A 148 7.02 20.20 -7.80
C ARG A 148 6.90 19.65 -6.39
N TYR A 149 7.82 20.04 -5.51
CA TYR A 149 7.96 19.44 -4.18
C TYR A 149 8.07 20.49 -3.08
N ASN A 150 7.78 20.08 -1.85
CA ASN A 150 7.86 20.94 -0.68
C ASN A 150 9.32 21.34 -0.42
N ARG A 151 9.61 22.65 -0.49
CA ARG A 151 10.95 23.25 -0.33
C ARG A 151 11.63 22.89 0.99
N VAL A 152 10.91 22.41 2.00
CA VAL A 152 11.54 21.90 3.23
C VAL A 152 12.64 20.86 2.94
N LEU A 153 12.51 20.07 1.87
CA LEU A 153 13.50 19.06 1.49
C LEU A 153 14.85 19.66 1.01
N ASP A 154 14.90 20.93 0.62
CA ASP A 154 16.16 21.60 0.24
C ASP A 154 17.12 21.78 1.42
N ARG A 155 16.61 21.70 2.65
CA ARG A 155 17.41 21.81 3.86
C ARG A 155 18.29 20.57 4.07
N ALA A 156 17.93 19.43 3.49
CA ALA A 156 18.62 18.17 3.72
C ALA A 156 20.05 18.20 3.16
N GLU A 157 21.03 17.81 3.97
CA GLU A 157 22.36 17.40 3.47
C GLU A 157 22.43 15.88 3.27
N ILE A 158 21.53 15.15 3.93
CA ILE A 158 21.35 13.71 3.84
C ILE A 158 19.90 13.37 4.22
N PHE A 159 19.31 12.38 3.55
CA PHE A 159 17.98 11.85 3.86
C PHE A 159 18.07 10.50 4.57
N ILE A 160 17.20 10.29 5.56
CA ILE A 160 16.92 8.97 6.14
C ILE A 160 15.41 8.74 6.05
N VAL A 161 14.98 7.74 5.29
CA VAL A 161 13.56 7.45 5.06
C VAL A 161 13.13 6.25 5.91
N ILE A 162 12.13 6.42 6.76
CA ILE A 162 11.48 5.32 7.48
C ILE A 162 10.34 4.80 6.62
N SER A 163 10.41 3.54 6.17
CA SER A 163 9.44 2.99 5.23
C SER A 163 8.98 1.59 5.61
N ASP A 164 7.68 1.44 5.88
CA ASP A 164 6.99 0.14 5.91
C ASP A 164 6.72 -0.37 4.49
N MET A 165 7.36 -1.49 4.15
CA MET A 165 7.36 -2.10 2.84
C MET A 165 6.37 -3.25 2.74
N LYS A 166 5.57 -3.21 1.67
CA LYS A 166 4.56 -4.22 1.32
C LYS A 166 4.19 -4.10 -0.15
N PRO A 167 3.56 -5.10 -0.76
CA PRO A 167 3.01 -4.96 -2.10
C PRO A 167 2.08 -3.75 -2.21
N HIS A 168 2.12 -3.08 -3.35
CA HIS A 168 1.20 -1.99 -3.68
C HIS A 168 0.58 -2.23 -5.05
N TYR A 169 -0.74 -2.35 -5.08
CA TYR A 169 -1.54 -2.82 -6.22
C TYR A 169 -1.28 -2.16 -7.59
N PHE A 170 -0.70 -0.95 -7.64
CA PHE A 170 -0.25 -0.34 -8.90
C PHE A 170 1.21 0.16 -8.92
N ALA A 171 1.85 0.29 -7.75
CA ALA A 171 3.15 0.96 -7.65
C ALA A 171 4.31 -0.02 -7.47
N GLY A 172 4.04 -1.32 -7.68
CA GLY A 172 4.90 -2.40 -7.24
C GLY A 172 4.81 -2.60 -5.74
N TYR A 173 5.33 -1.62 -5.00
CA TYR A 173 5.59 -1.70 -3.57
C TYR A 173 5.33 -0.37 -2.86
N SER A 174 4.91 -0.43 -1.60
CA SER A 174 5.20 0.62 -0.63
C SER A 174 6.70 0.58 -0.35
N ASN A 175 7.40 1.69 -0.54
CA ASN A 175 8.86 1.74 -0.46
C ASN A 175 9.33 3.19 -0.21
N PRO A 176 10.61 3.40 0.20
CA PRO A 176 11.16 4.72 0.51
C PRO A 176 10.99 5.81 -0.55
N ILE A 177 11.03 5.46 -1.85
CA ILE A 177 10.94 6.44 -2.96
C ILE A 177 9.61 7.21 -2.89
N LYS A 178 8.55 6.55 -2.40
CA LYS A 178 7.21 7.14 -2.29
C LYS A 178 7.10 8.30 -1.31
N HIS A 179 8.06 8.49 -0.40
CA HIS A 179 8.08 9.64 0.50
C HIS A 179 8.40 10.95 -0.24
N PHE A 180 8.95 10.86 -1.44
CA PHE A 180 9.20 12.00 -2.33
C PHE A 180 8.00 12.25 -3.25
N LEU A 181 7.72 11.35 -4.21
CA LEU A 181 6.51 11.35 -5.03
C LEU A 181 5.74 10.06 -4.72
N PRO A 182 4.54 10.12 -4.13
CA PRO A 182 3.71 11.31 -3.89
C PRO A 182 3.99 12.09 -2.60
N GLY A 183 4.76 11.54 -1.66
CA GLY A 183 4.72 11.93 -0.24
C GLY A 183 4.98 13.40 0.08
N CYS A 184 5.78 14.10 -0.73
CA CYS A 184 6.15 15.50 -0.53
C CYS A 184 5.94 16.37 -1.78
N CYS A 185 5.18 15.89 -2.77
CA CYS A 185 4.92 16.60 -4.03
C CYS A 185 3.57 17.33 -4.03
N ASP A 186 3.41 18.31 -4.92
CA ASP A 186 2.12 18.99 -5.07
C ASP A 186 1.05 18.10 -5.72
N PHE A 187 -0.20 18.54 -5.64
CA PHE A 187 -1.33 17.75 -6.11
C PHE A 187 -1.20 17.36 -7.59
N SER A 188 -0.74 18.29 -8.43
CA SER A 188 -0.64 18.08 -9.88
C SER A 188 0.41 17.03 -10.24
N ALA A 189 1.57 17.03 -9.59
CA ALA A 189 2.56 15.96 -9.76
C ALA A 189 2.01 14.60 -9.29
N VAL A 190 1.32 14.59 -8.14
CA VAL A 190 0.71 13.37 -7.60
C VAL A 190 -0.36 12.81 -8.52
N GLU A 191 -1.27 13.65 -9.01
CA GLU A 191 -2.36 13.25 -9.91
C GLU A 191 -1.81 12.72 -11.23
N ASN A 192 -0.81 13.39 -11.83
CA ASN A 192 -0.19 12.90 -13.05
C ASN A 192 0.48 11.52 -12.85
N ASN A 193 1.24 11.33 -11.76
CA ASN A 193 1.80 10.02 -11.44
C ASN A 193 0.71 8.94 -11.28
N HIS A 194 -0.38 9.25 -10.59
CA HIS A 194 -1.48 8.29 -10.38
C HIS A 194 -2.29 8.00 -11.65
N SER A 195 -2.25 8.86 -12.66
CA SER A 195 -2.86 8.58 -13.97
C SER A 195 -2.19 7.37 -14.64
N MET A 196 -0.91 7.14 -14.37
CA MET A 196 -0.16 5.99 -14.89
C MET A 196 -0.63 4.67 -14.28
N ALA A 197 -1.44 4.68 -13.23
CA ALA A 197 -2.07 3.47 -12.70
C ALA A 197 -3.06 2.84 -13.70
N LEU A 198 -3.50 3.57 -14.73
CA LEU A 198 -4.30 3.02 -15.83
C LEU A 198 -3.49 2.06 -16.72
N ASP A 199 -2.15 2.20 -16.75
CA ASP A 199 -1.28 1.29 -17.50
C ASP A 199 -1.30 -0.11 -16.85
N PRO A 200 -1.54 -1.19 -17.61
CA PRO A 200 -1.55 -2.55 -17.07
C PRO A 200 -0.20 -3.00 -16.48
N LYS A 201 0.91 -2.37 -16.86
CA LYS A 201 2.25 -2.60 -16.27
C LYS A 201 2.41 -1.93 -14.91
N SER A 202 1.60 -0.91 -14.60
CA SER A 202 1.49 -0.33 -13.25
C SER A 202 0.67 -1.26 -12.36
N SER A 203 1.33 -2.28 -11.84
CA SER A 203 0.79 -3.35 -11.01
C SER A 203 1.64 -3.57 -9.75
N PHE A 204 1.21 -4.46 -8.86
CA PHE A 204 2.04 -4.92 -7.74
C PHE A 204 3.24 -5.74 -8.22
N GLY A 205 4.25 -5.88 -7.36
CA GLY A 205 5.40 -6.75 -7.63
C GLY A 205 6.34 -6.28 -8.74
N ARG A 206 6.09 -5.12 -9.38
CA ARG A 206 6.92 -4.60 -10.48
C ARG A 206 7.52 -3.26 -10.10
N HIS A 207 8.83 -3.12 -10.24
CA HIS A 207 9.56 -1.90 -9.91
C HIS A 207 10.89 -1.82 -10.69
N PRO A 208 11.32 -0.65 -11.22
CA PRO A 208 12.56 -0.52 -11.99
C PRO A 208 13.83 -1.06 -11.30
N LEU A 209 13.85 -1.03 -9.96
CA LEU A 209 14.95 -1.55 -9.14
C LEU A 209 14.74 -3.00 -8.64
N HIS A 210 13.73 -3.71 -9.16
CA HIS A 210 13.49 -5.11 -8.79
C HIS A 210 14.63 -6.01 -9.33
N PRO A 211 15.11 -7.02 -8.59
CA PRO A 211 16.24 -7.86 -9.03
C PRO A 211 15.92 -8.77 -10.22
N ASP A 212 14.65 -9.16 -10.39
CA ASP A 212 14.16 -9.89 -11.58
C ASP A 212 13.91 -8.92 -12.76
N PRO A 213 14.62 -9.05 -13.90
CA PRO A 213 14.46 -8.19 -15.07
C PRO A 213 13.03 -8.14 -15.62
N GLU A 214 12.28 -9.23 -15.56
CA GLU A 214 10.90 -9.29 -16.08
C GLU A 214 9.93 -8.43 -15.28
N ARG A 215 10.34 -8.03 -14.07
CA ARG A 215 9.57 -7.23 -13.12
C ARG A 215 10.08 -5.80 -13.00
N GLN A 216 11.01 -5.37 -13.87
CA GLN A 216 11.51 -4.00 -13.91
C GLN A 216 10.63 -3.02 -14.69
N ASN A 217 9.50 -3.49 -15.22
CA ASN A 217 8.62 -2.73 -16.10
C ASN A 217 7.39 -2.15 -15.37
N ASN A 218 7.58 -1.10 -14.57
CA ASN A 218 6.46 -0.35 -13.99
C ASN A 218 6.63 1.17 -14.27
N PRO A 219 5.83 1.76 -15.18
CA PRO A 219 5.98 3.16 -15.57
C PRO A 219 5.67 4.14 -14.44
N LEU A 220 4.68 3.83 -13.58
CA LEU A 220 4.34 4.66 -12.43
C LEU A 220 5.49 4.69 -11.41
N ALA A 221 6.11 3.54 -11.15
CA ALA A 221 7.26 3.46 -10.25
C ALA A 221 8.53 4.10 -10.85
N LEU A 222 8.71 4.04 -12.18
CA LEU A 222 9.76 4.76 -12.88
C LEU A 222 9.62 6.28 -12.70
N ASP A 223 8.40 6.80 -12.87
CA ASP A 223 8.10 8.21 -12.64
C ASP A 223 8.40 8.64 -11.20
N GLN A 224 8.08 7.80 -10.21
CA GLN A 224 8.42 8.04 -8.80
C GLN A 224 9.93 8.07 -8.58
N LEU A 225 10.66 7.14 -9.20
CA LEU A 225 12.11 7.03 -9.09
C LEU A 225 12.82 8.25 -9.70
N GLU A 226 12.42 8.66 -10.90
CA GLU A 226 12.95 9.86 -11.56
C GLU A 226 12.63 11.13 -10.78
N ALA A 227 11.40 11.25 -10.26
CA ALA A 227 11.02 12.40 -9.45
C ALA A 227 11.85 12.50 -8.17
N MET A 228 12.11 11.38 -7.49
CA MET A 228 13.05 11.35 -6.37
C MET A 228 14.44 11.82 -6.83
N GLY A 229 14.97 11.29 -7.94
CA GLY A 229 16.26 11.71 -8.49
C GLY A 229 16.38 13.22 -8.70
N LEU A 230 15.34 13.83 -9.27
CA LEU A 230 15.26 15.29 -9.46
C LEU A 230 15.20 16.05 -8.12
N ILE A 231 14.45 15.53 -7.14
CA ILE A 231 14.29 16.17 -5.82
C ILE A 231 15.57 16.07 -4.99
N VAL A 232 16.28 14.94 -5.03
CA VAL A 232 17.44 14.67 -4.17
C VAL A 232 18.75 15.18 -4.78
N GLY A 233 18.90 15.19 -6.11
CA GLY A 233 20.16 15.55 -6.76
C GLY A 233 21.32 14.67 -6.27
N ASP A 234 22.44 15.29 -5.90
CA ASP A 234 23.65 14.58 -5.44
C ASP A 234 23.63 14.20 -3.94
N ARG A 235 22.53 14.47 -3.23
CA ARG A 235 22.42 14.16 -1.79
C ARG A 235 22.16 12.67 -1.59
N SER A 236 22.81 12.11 -0.57
CA SER A 236 22.65 10.70 -0.24
C SER A 236 21.30 10.42 0.42
N VAL A 237 20.70 9.28 0.07
CA VAL A 237 19.43 8.81 0.63
C VAL A 237 19.63 7.44 1.24
N TYR A 238 19.36 7.34 2.53
CA TYR A 238 19.36 6.08 3.27
C TYR A 238 17.93 5.77 3.69
N ALA A 239 17.64 4.50 3.95
CA ALA A 239 16.35 4.10 4.48
C ALA A 239 16.49 3.14 5.66
N VAL A 240 15.56 3.27 6.60
CA VAL A 240 15.18 2.22 7.54
C VAL A 240 13.99 1.51 6.90
N HIS A 241 14.28 0.43 6.18
CA HIS A 241 13.27 -0.44 5.59
C HIS A 241 12.68 -1.32 6.68
N LEU A 242 11.36 -1.45 6.68
CA LEU A 242 10.62 -2.28 7.62
C LEU A 242 9.68 -3.17 6.84
N ILE A 243 9.48 -4.39 7.33
CA ILE A 243 8.32 -5.21 6.97
C ILE A 243 7.54 -5.41 8.24
N THR A 244 6.30 -4.90 8.28
CA THR A 244 5.45 -5.03 9.46
C THR A 244 4.22 -5.88 9.20
N ASN A 245 3.76 -6.57 10.24
CA ASN A 245 2.44 -7.17 10.26
C ASN A 245 1.77 -6.85 11.60
N GLU A 246 0.57 -6.27 11.54
CA GLU A 246 -0.21 -5.88 12.73
C GLU A 246 0.56 -4.99 13.72
N GLY A 247 1.41 -4.11 13.19
CA GLY A 247 2.23 -3.19 13.99
C GLY A 247 3.53 -3.81 14.52
N GLN A 248 3.74 -5.12 14.38
CA GLN A 248 4.98 -5.78 14.77
C GLN A 248 6.00 -5.73 13.61
N ILE A 249 7.25 -5.38 13.92
CA ILE A 249 8.37 -5.40 12.97
C ILE A 249 8.84 -6.85 12.78
N MET A 250 8.72 -7.35 11.54
CA MET A 250 9.11 -8.71 11.12
C MET A 250 10.51 -8.78 10.56
N ASP A 251 10.86 -7.76 9.80
CA ASP A 251 12.18 -7.61 9.19
C ASP A 251 12.53 -6.13 9.13
N ALA A 252 13.82 -5.83 9.18
CA ALA A 252 14.34 -4.50 9.04
C ALA A 252 15.70 -4.52 8.34
N MET A 253 15.97 -3.46 7.57
CA MET A 253 17.27 -3.23 6.97
C MET A 253 17.57 -1.74 6.95
N PHE A 254 18.82 -1.38 7.24
CA PHE A 254 19.31 -0.01 7.05
C PHE A 254 20.36 0.03 5.95
N GLY A 255 20.34 1.09 5.13
CA GLY A 255 21.39 1.35 4.16
C GLY A 255 20.99 2.36 3.08
N GLU A 256 21.92 2.61 2.16
CA GLU A 256 21.68 3.46 0.99
C GLU A 256 20.63 2.79 0.08
N ILE A 257 19.65 3.56 -0.40
CA ILE A 257 18.44 3.00 -1.00
C ILE A 257 18.69 2.18 -2.27
N PHE A 258 19.61 2.58 -3.14
CA PHE A 258 19.88 1.84 -4.39
C PHE A 258 20.57 0.51 -4.13
N ASN A 259 21.37 0.43 -3.06
CA ASN A 259 22.03 -0.81 -2.64
C ASN A 259 21.09 -1.76 -1.89
N THR A 260 20.04 -1.25 -1.24
CA THR A 260 19.20 -2.03 -0.31
C THR A 260 17.83 -2.39 -0.87
N LEU A 261 17.25 -1.57 -1.76
CA LEU A 261 15.93 -1.83 -2.35
C LEU A 261 15.80 -3.17 -3.10
N PRO A 262 16.76 -3.60 -3.95
CA PRO A 262 16.63 -4.87 -4.66
C PRO A 262 16.52 -6.06 -3.71
N GLU A 263 17.27 -6.04 -2.61
CA GLU A 263 17.20 -7.04 -1.55
C GLU A 263 15.84 -6.99 -0.85
N MET A 264 15.41 -5.80 -0.43
CA MET A 264 14.14 -5.65 0.28
C MET A 264 12.92 -6.04 -0.55
N PHE A 265 12.92 -5.80 -1.86
CA PHE A 265 11.83 -6.29 -2.71
C PHE A 265 11.74 -7.82 -2.71
N ARG A 266 12.87 -8.52 -2.77
CA ARG A 266 12.87 -9.98 -2.67
C ARG A 266 12.35 -10.48 -1.32
N ARG A 267 12.66 -9.76 -0.23
CA ARG A 267 12.13 -10.09 1.10
C ARG A 267 10.64 -9.85 1.18
N VAL A 268 10.15 -8.69 0.72
CA VAL A 268 8.71 -8.38 0.64
C VAL A 268 7.97 -9.44 -0.16
N ASP A 269 8.52 -9.87 -1.30
CA ASP A 269 7.94 -10.96 -2.08
C ASP A 269 7.91 -12.27 -1.30
N GLY A 270 8.96 -12.60 -0.53
CA GLY A 270 8.97 -13.80 0.32
C GLY A 270 7.97 -13.77 1.48
N TYR A 271 7.62 -12.58 1.99
CA TYR A 271 6.66 -12.44 3.10
C TYR A 271 5.20 -12.40 2.65
N PHE A 272 4.93 -11.88 1.45
CA PHE A 272 3.57 -11.56 1.01
C PHE A 272 3.20 -12.12 -0.36
N GLY A 273 4.18 -12.61 -1.12
CA GLY A 273 4.01 -13.11 -2.47
C GLY A 273 3.71 -14.61 -2.48
N GLU A 274 2.67 -15.00 -3.21
CA GLU A 274 2.32 -16.41 -3.40
C GLU A 274 1.98 -16.67 -4.86
N THR A 275 2.39 -17.83 -5.38
CA THR A 275 2.07 -18.25 -6.75
C THR A 275 1.03 -19.36 -6.71
N VAL A 276 -0.11 -19.14 -7.36
CA VAL A 276 -1.25 -20.07 -7.34
C VAL A 276 -1.73 -20.43 -8.73
N GLU A 277 -2.36 -21.59 -8.84
CA GLU A 277 -3.23 -21.90 -9.98
C GLU A 277 -4.56 -21.13 -9.81
N PRO A 278 -5.06 -20.44 -10.85
CA PRO A 278 -6.34 -19.75 -10.78
C PRO A 278 -7.50 -20.72 -10.53
N ALA A 279 -8.38 -20.38 -9.58
CA ALA A 279 -9.52 -21.20 -9.19
C ALA A 279 -10.83 -20.76 -9.87
N ASP A 280 -11.84 -21.64 -9.88
CA ASP A 280 -13.19 -21.29 -10.36
C ASP A 280 -13.87 -20.25 -9.44
N ILE A 281 -13.55 -20.30 -8.15
CA ILE A 281 -14.04 -19.38 -7.12
C ILE A 281 -12.86 -18.83 -6.32
N ALA A 282 -12.81 -17.52 -6.10
CA ALA A 282 -11.96 -16.91 -5.09
C ALA A 282 -12.80 -16.37 -3.93
N ILE A 283 -12.40 -16.68 -2.70
CA ILE A 283 -13.00 -16.13 -1.48
C ILE A 283 -11.99 -15.14 -0.89
N VAL A 284 -12.36 -13.88 -0.76
CA VAL A 284 -11.43 -12.80 -0.44
C VAL A 284 -11.92 -12.01 0.76
N THR A 285 -11.05 -11.77 1.74
CA THR A 285 -11.25 -10.75 2.78
C THR A 285 -10.03 -9.81 2.85
N PRO A 286 -10.22 -8.47 2.92
CA PRO A 286 -9.12 -7.54 3.09
C PRO A 286 -8.36 -7.73 4.42
N GLY A 287 -9.01 -8.31 5.44
CA GLY A 287 -8.44 -8.49 6.78
C GLY A 287 -9.29 -7.93 7.93
N GLY A 288 -10.50 -7.43 7.67
CA GLY A 288 -11.33 -6.76 8.67
C GLY A 288 -10.90 -5.31 8.93
N PHE A 289 -11.45 -4.67 9.95
CA PHE A 289 -11.18 -3.26 10.24
C PHE A 289 -9.73 -3.07 10.73
N PRO A 290 -8.97 -2.07 10.24
CA PRO A 290 -9.40 -0.98 9.33
C PRO A 290 -9.22 -1.29 7.83
N ASP A 291 -8.68 -2.44 7.47
CA ASP A 291 -8.41 -2.81 6.07
C ASP A 291 -9.67 -2.95 5.21
N ASP A 292 -10.85 -3.15 5.83
CA ASP A 292 -12.15 -3.18 5.16
C ASP A 292 -13.11 -2.03 5.54
N GLU A 293 -12.57 -0.91 6.02
CA GLU A 293 -13.39 0.21 6.54
C GLU A 293 -14.33 0.81 5.49
N SER A 294 -13.99 0.76 4.19
CA SER A 294 -14.75 1.38 3.11
C SER A 294 -14.55 0.66 1.80
N LEU A 295 -15.52 0.72 0.87
CA LEU A 295 -15.41 0.08 -0.44
C LEU A 295 -14.16 0.54 -1.20
N TYR A 296 -13.81 1.82 -1.10
CA TYR A 296 -12.60 2.39 -1.70
C TYR A 296 -11.31 1.74 -1.17
N THR A 297 -11.22 1.52 0.14
CA THR A 297 -10.06 0.88 0.78
C THR A 297 -10.02 -0.62 0.43
N SER A 298 -11.14 -1.32 0.62
CA SER A 298 -11.25 -2.78 0.49
C SER A 298 -10.95 -3.31 -0.90
N GLN A 299 -11.31 -2.56 -1.95
CA GLN A 299 -11.10 -2.96 -3.35
C GLN A 299 -9.64 -3.35 -3.67
N ARG A 300 -8.67 -2.80 -2.93
CA ARG A 300 -7.24 -3.14 -3.06
C ARG A 300 -6.99 -4.64 -2.93
N ALA A 301 -7.71 -5.33 -2.04
CA ALA A 301 -7.57 -6.76 -1.81
C ALA A 301 -7.87 -7.58 -3.07
N LEU A 302 -8.83 -7.13 -3.87
CA LEU A 302 -9.26 -7.81 -5.08
C LEU A 302 -8.18 -7.72 -6.18
N GLU A 303 -7.54 -6.56 -6.35
CA GLU A 303 -6.43 -6.40 -7.31
C GLU A 303 -5.23 -7.27 -6.97
N LEU A 304 -4.86 -7.31 -5.68
CA LEU A 304 -3.72 -8.08 -5.19
C LEU A 304 -3.95 -9.60 -5.28
N THR A 305 -5.20 -10.03 -5.44
CA THR A 305 -5.59 -11.45 -5.52
C THR A 305 -6.19 -11.83 -6.87
N ALA A 306 -6.23 -10.91 -7.84
CA ALA A 306 -6.94 -11.11 -9.11
C ALA A 306 -6.42 -12.31 -9.92
N ALA A 307 -5.12 -12.62 -9.82
CA ALA A 307 -4.52 -13.78 -10.48
C ALA A 307 -4.99 -15.13 -9.88
N GLY A 308 -5.61 -15.10 -8.69
CA GLY A 308 -6.11 -16.28 -7.99
C GLY A 308 -7.45 -16.79 -8.51
N VAL A 309 -8.10 -16.10 -9.44
CA VAL A 309 -9.41 -16.46 -10.00
C VAL A 309 -9.34 -16.52 -11.52
N LYS A 310 -9.97 -17.53 -12.11
CA LYS A 310 -10.05 -17.68 -13.57
C LYS A 310 -10.83 -16.51 -14.19
N THR A 311 -10.55 -16.22 -15.46
CA THR A 311 -11.50 -15.48 -16.30
C THR A 311 -12.83 -16.24 -16.33
N ASP A 312 -13.95 -15.51 -16.28
CA ASP A 312 -15.31 -16.03 -16.06
C ASP A 312 -15.49 -16.79 -14.73
N GLY A 313 -14.56 -16.63 -13.80
CA GLY A 313 -14.64 -17.14 -12.44
C GLY A 313 -15.56 -16.30 -11.55
N ARG A 314 -15.71 -16.72 -10.30
CA ARG A 314 -16.56 -16.06 -9.31
C ARG A 314 -15.75 -15.60 -8.12
N VAL A 315 -16.11 -14.44 -7.58
CA VAL A 315 -15.50 -13.92 -6.35
C VAL A 315 -16.57 -13.79 -5.28
N LEU A 316 -16.29 -14.31 -4.08
CA LEU A 316 -17.04 -14.07 -2.86
C LEU A 316 -16.21 -13.15 -1.96
N PHE A 317 -16.61 -11.88 -1.88
CA PHE A 317 -15.88 -10.84 -1.19
C PHE A 317 -16.52 -10.50 0.15
N PHE A 318 -15.71 -10.52 1.21
CA PHE A 318 -16.09 -10.16 2.56
C PHE A 318 -15.51 -8.80 2.90
N SER A 319 -16.35 -7.78 3.01
CA SER A 319 -15.89 -6.43 3.35
C SER A 319 -17.01 -5.65 4.03
N ALA A 320 -16.89 -5.41 5.34
CA ALA A 320 -17.93 -4.75 6.11
C ALA A 320 -18.21 -3.33 5.60
N CYS A 321 -17.17 -2.57 5.24
CA CYS A 321 -17.32 -1.19 4.79
C CYS A 321 -18.12 -0.33 5.78
N GLU A 322 -17.80 -0.40 7.07
CA GLU A 322 -18.51 0.31 8.15
C GLU A 322 -18.59 1.84 7.90
N ASN A 323 -17.63 2.41 7.15
CA ASN A 323 -17.58 3.81 6.73
C ASN A 323 -18.13 4.04 5.30
N GLY A 324 -18.90 3.10 4.76
CA GLY A 324 -19.54 3.18 3.45
C GLY A 324 -18.54 3.15 2.29
N ILE A 325 -18.70 4.07 1.34
CA ILE A 325 -17.86 4.11 0.13
C ILE A 325 -16.44 4.61 0.43
N GLY A 326 -16.30 5.53 1.39
CA GLY A 326 -15.05 6.22 1.70
C GLY A 326 -15.29 7.73 1.85
N THR A 327 -14.24 8.52 1.69
CA THR A 327 -14.32 10.00 1.77
C THR A 327 -15.23 10.59 0.70
N ALA A 328 -15.68 11.84 0.86
CA ALA A 328 -16.47 12.54 -0.16
C ALA A 328 -15.78 12.57 -1.54
N LYS A 329 -14.45 12.76 -1.58
CA LYS A 329 -13.65 12.68 -2.81
C LYS A 329 -13.65 11.27 -3.41
N ALA A 330 -13.51 10.23 -2.58
CA ALA A 330 -13.62 8.85 -3.05
C ALA A 330 -15.03 8.54 -3.59
N LYS A 331 -16.09 9.05 -2.95
CA LYS A 331 -17.44 8.91 -3.51
C LYS A 331 -17.53 9.56 -4.90
N GLN A 332 -17.10 10.82 -5.01
CA GLN A 332 -17.20 11.59 -6.25
C GLN A 332 -16.37 11.00 -7.40
N ASN A 333 -15.09 10.73 -7.14
CA ASN A 333 -14.14 10.39 -8.21
C ASN A 333 -13.96 8.88 -8.41
N PHE A 334 -14.38 8.05 -7.46
CA PHE A 334 -14.37 6.59 -7.59
C PHE A 334 -15.78 6.03 -7.78
N TYR A 335 -16.69 6.19 -6.81
CA TYR A 335 -17.99 5.52 -6.87
C TYR A 335 -18.92 6.10 -7.95
N ASP A 336 -19.09 7.43 -8.00
CA ASP A 336 -19.98 8.06 -8.97
C ASP A 336 -19.49 7.85 -10.42
N ARG A 337 -18.20 7.58 -10.63
CA ARG A 337 -17.64 7.12 -11.90
C ARG A 337 -17.94 5.64 -12.16
N LEU A 338 -17.76 4.78 -11.15
CA LEU A 338 -17.92 3.32 -11.27
C LEU A 338 -19.37 2.88 -11.57
N VAL A 339 -20.38 3.66 -11.17
CA VAL A 339 -21.80 3.31 -11.41
C VAL A 339 -22.24 3.46 -12.88
N LEU A 340 -21.40 4.06 -13.73
CA LEU A 340 -21.64 4.09 -15.17
C LEU A 340 -21.53 2.67 -15.77
N PRO A 341 -22.10 2.39 -16.95
CA PRO A 341 -21.81 1.15 -17.67
C PRO A 341 -20.31 0.93 -17.79
N LEU A 342 -19.82 -0.31 -17.56
CA LEU A 342 -18.38 -0.59 -17.44
C LEU A 342 -17.55 -0.06 -18.64
N ALA A 343 -18.09 -0.11 -19.85
CA ALA A 343 -17.42 0.44 -21.04
C ALA A 343 -17.24 1.98 -20.95
N ASP A 344 -18.24 2.69 -20.42
CA ASP A 344 -18.19 4.14 -20.21
C ASP A 344 -17.27 4.50 -19.03
N VAL A 345 -17.20 3.66 -17.98
CA VAL A 345 -16.24 3.83 -16.87
C VAL A 345 -14.82 3.89 -17.44
N LEU A 346 -14.43 2.91 -18.25
CA LEU A 346 -13.08 2.83 -18.81
C LEU A 346 -12.78 4.03 -19.70
N LYS A 347 -13.67 4.28 -20.68
CA LYS A 347 -13.50 5.36 -21.66
C LYS A 347 -13.39 6.74 -21.00
N THR A 348 -14.33 7.07 -20.10
CA THR A 348 -14.38 8.42 -19.49
C THR A 348 -13.18 8.69 -18.59
N ILE A 349 -12.62 7.67 -17.94
CA ILE A 349 -11.44 7.83 -17.08
C ILE A 349 -10.15 7.95 -17.90
N GLU A 350 -10.06 7.28 -19.06
CA GLU A 350 -8.95 7.46 -20.00
C GLU A 350 -8.94 8.87 -20.62
N GLU A 351 -10.12 9.42 -20.93
CA GLU A 351 -10.28 10.76 -21.52
C GLU A 351 -10.09 11.90 -20.50
N ASP A 352 -10.58 11.72 -19.26
CA ASP A 352 -10.60 12.74 -18.20
C ASP A 352 -10.19 12.13 -16.86
N TYR A 353 -8.89 11.90 -16.70
CA TYR A 353 -8.35 11.37 -15.46
C TYR A 353 -8.37 12.41 -14.34
N VAL A 354 -8.88 11.99 -13.19
CA VAL A 354 -8.72 12.70 -11.91
C VAL A 354 -8.27 11.73 -10.83
N LEU A 355 -7.59 12.21 -9.80
CA LEU A 355 -7.19 11.38 -8.67
C LEU A 355 -8.40 10.62 -8.10
N TYR A 356 -8.15 9.43 -7.57
CA TYR A 356 -9.13 8.40 -7.14
C TYR A 356 -9.78 7.60 -8.30
N ALA A 357 -9.86 8.14 -9.52
CA ALA A 357 -10.54 7.46 -10.64
C ALA A 357 -9.84 6.17 -11.10
N HIS A 358 -8.50 6.07 -10.95
CA HIS A 358 -7.76 4.85 -11.26
C HIS A 358 -8.30 3.59 -10.56
N LYS A 359 -8.87 3.74 -9.36
CA LYS A 359 -9.51 2.62 -8.67
C LYS A 359 -10.79 2.17 -9.37
N ALA A 360 -11.62 3.11 -9.85
CA ALA A 360 -12.85 2.78 -10.56
C ALA A 360 -12.52 2.06 -11.87
N TYR A 361 -11.50 2.56 -12.57
CA TYR A 361 -10.99 1.95 -13.79
C TYR A 361 -10.51 0.51 -13.57
N LYS A 362 -9.58 0.28 -12.64
CA LYS A 362 -9.07 -1.08 -12.40
C LYS A 362 -10.16 -2.01 -11.84
N PHE A 363 -11.05 -1.50 -10.98
CA PHE A 363 -12.18 -2.27 -10.48
C PHE A 363 -13.13 -2.69 -11.60
N ALA A 364 -13.43 -1.78 -12.54
CA ALA A 364 -14.24 -2.09 -13.72
C ALA A 364 -13.58 -3.16 -14.62
N LEU A 365 -12.26 -3.05 -14.88
CA LEU A 365 -11.51 -4.07 -15.63
C LEU A 365 -11.60 -5.45 -14.98
N MET A 366 -11.54 -5.50 -13.65
CA MET A 366 -11.66 -6.75 -12.92
C MET A 366 -13.07 -7.32 -13.00
N ILE A 367 -14.11 -6.50 -12.78
CA ILE A 367 -15.51 -6.92 -12.86
C ILE A 367 -15.82 -7.50 -14.24
N GLN A 368 -15.32 -6.90 -15.34
CA GLN A 368 -15.52 -7.40 -16.70
C GLN A 368 -14.95 -8.81 -16.95
N LYS A 369 -13.94 -9.23 -16.18
CA LYS A 369 -13.31 -10.55 -16.30
C LYS A 369 -14.01 -11.64 -15.47
N LEU A 370 -14.94 -11.25 -14.60
CA LEU A 370 -15.61 -12.15 -13.67
C LEU A 370 -17.01 -12.48 -14.16
N LYS A 371 -17.45 -13.72 -13.92
CA LYS A 371 -18.85 -14.09 -14.07
C LYS A 371 -19.72 -13.46 -13.00
N THR A 372 -19.20 -13.35 -11.77
CA THR A 372 -19.91 -12.75 -10.64
C THR A 372 -18.91 -12.26 -9.59
N LEU A 373 -19.12 -11.05 -9.10
CA LEU A 373 -18.48 -10.53 -7.88
C LEU A 373 -19.56 -10.35 -6.81
N ALA A 374 -19.73 -11.38 -5.97
CA ALA A 374 -20.67 -11.35 -4.85
C ALA A 374 -19.99 -10.73 -3.63
N ILE A 375 -20.70 -9.87 -2.89
CA ILE A 375 -20.15 -9.14 -1.74
C ILE A 375 -21.09 -9.19 -0.54
N LYS A 376 -20.55 -9.57 0.62
CA LYS A 376 -21.18 -9.30 1.92
C LYS A 376 -20.59 -7.99 2.46
N SER A 377 -21.46 -7.04 2.79
CA SER A 377 -21.11 -5.70 3.28
C SER A 377 -22.28 -5.09 4.08
N GLU A 378 -21.97 -4.06 4.87
CA GLU A 378 -22.96 -3.21 5.57
C GLU A 378 -23.49 -2.07 4.67
N ILE A 379 -22.92 -1.89 3.47
CA ILE A 379 -23.45 -0.95 2.48
C ILE A 379 -24.79 -1.46 1.95
N ALA A 380 -25.75 -0.54 1.78
CA ALA A 380 -27.06 -0.85 1.24
C ALA A 380 -26.98 -1.58 -0.12
N PRO A 381 -27.76 -2.66 -0.34
CA PRO A 381 -27.69 -3.48 -1.56
C PRO A 381 -27.80 -2.70 -2.87
N GLU A 382 -28.66 -1.68 -2.92
CA GLU A 382 -28.86 -0.83 -4.11
C GLU A 382 -27.62 -0.02 -4.47
N ILE A 383 -26.84 0.41 -3.48
CA ILE A 383 -25.59 1.16 -3.69
C ILE A 383 -24.53 0.22 -4.28
N LEU A 384 -24.45 -1.02 -3.78
CA LEU A 384 -23.52 -2.05 -4.28
C LEU A 384 -23.90 -2.52 -5.69
N ALA A 385 -25.18 -2.77 -5.92
CA ALA A 385 -25.70 -3.18 -7.22
C ALA A 385 -25.45 -2.13 -8.30
N ALA A 386 -25.61 -0.84 -7.96
CA ALA A 386 -25.28 0.25 -8.87
C ALA A 386 -23.79 0.26 -9.27
N ALA A 387 -22.89 -0.23 -8.41
CA ALA A 387 -21.46 -0.39 -8.69
C ALA A 387 -21.10 -1.75 -9.32
N HIS A 388 -22.08 -2.42 -9.95
CA HIS A 388 -21.92 -3.71 -10.64
C HIS A 388 -21.54 -4.89 -9.73
N LEU A 389 -21.78 -4.78 -8.43
CA LEU A 389 -21.55 -5.84 -7.45
C LEU A 389 -22.85 -6.63 -7.22
N THR A 390 -22.72 -7.90 -6.83
CA THR A 390 -23.87 -8.72 -6.41
C THR A 390 -23.96 -8.73 -4.88
N PRO A 391 -24.77 -7.86 -4.25
CA PRO A 391 -24.93 -7.86 -2.80
C PRO A 391 -25.56 -9.17 -2.32
N ILE A 392 -25.08 -9.70 -1.19
CA ILE A 392 -25.58 -10.94 -0.59
C ILE A 392 -25.76 -10.80 0.93
N GLU A 393 -26.78 -11.48 1.45
CA GLU A 393 -26.99 -11.57 2.90
C GLU A 393 -26.34 -12.80 3.53
N ASN A 394 -26.38 -13.94 2.84
CA ASN A 394 -25.89 -15.22 3.34
C ASN A 394 -24.76 -15.76 2.46
N PRO A 395 -23.48 -15.55 2.84
CA PRO A 395 -22.32 -16.07 2.13
C PRO A 395 -22.31 -17.59 1.96
N GLN A 396 -22.83 -18.35 2.93
CA GLN A 396 -22.89 -19.81 2.83
C GLN A 396 -23.88 -20.24 1.74
N GLN A 397 -25.02 -19.57 1.64
CA GLN A 397 -26.06 -19.90 0.66
C GLN A 397 -25.56 -19.69 -0.78
N ILE A 398 -24.88 -18.57 -1.06
CA ILE A 398 -24.35 -18.32 -2.41
C ILE A 398 -23.25 -19.32 -2.76
N LEU A 399 -22.36 -19.66 -1.82
CA LEU A 399 -21.32 -20.66 -2.04
C LEU A 399 -21.93 -22.05 -2.32
N ASN A 400 -22.94 -22.46 -1.55
CA ASN A 400 -23.66 -23.71 -1.76
C ASN A 400 -24.32 -23.75 -3.15
N THR A 401 -24.86 -22.63 -3.61
CA THR A 401 -25.48 -22.52 -4.94
C THR A 401 -24.45 -22.72 -6.04
N TRP A 402 -23.29 -22.04 -5.95
CA TRP A 402 -22.21 -22.21 -6.92
C TRP A 402 -21.64 -23.62 -6.95
N LEU A 403 -21.52 -24.28 -5.80
CA LEU A 403 -21.07 -25.67 -5.70
C LEU A 403 -22.13 -26.67 -6.17
N ALA A 404 -23.42 -26.34 -6.09
CA ALA A 404 -24.47 -27.17 -6.68
C ALA A 404 -24.44 -27.12 -8.21
N GLU A 405 -24.16 -25.95 -8.79
CA GLU A 405 -24.00 -25.78 -10.24
C GLU A 405 -22.72 -26.47 -10.77
N LYS A 406 -21.62 -26.42 -10.00
CA LYS A 406 -20.35 -27.05 -10.35
C LYS A 406 -19.73 -27.74 -9.12
N PRO A 407 -20.07 -29.02 -8.85
CA PRO A 407 -19.63 -29.74 -7.64
C PRO A 407 -18.12 -29.97 -7.51
N ASP A 408 -17.39 -29.87 -8.61
CA ASP A 408 -15.93 -30.00 -8.73
C ASP A 408 -15.22 -28.64 -8.83
N ALA A 409 -15.93 -27.52 -8.64
CA ALA A 409 -15.32 -26.19 -8.66
C ALA A 409 -14.18 -26.07 -7.64
N THR A 410 -13.07 -25.52 -8.10
CA THR A 410 -11.89 -25.22 -7.27
C THR A 410 -12.05 -23.87 -6.59
N ILE A 411 -11.51 -23.76 -5.36
CA ILE A 411 -11.63 -22.57 -4.51
C ILE A 411 -10.25 -22.15 -4.01
N ASN A 412 -9.87 -20.90 -4.27
CA ASN A 412 -8.78 -20.22 -3.56
C ASN A 412 -9.36 -19.31 -2.48
N ILE A 413 -8.76 -19.32 -1.29
CA ILE A 413 -9.18 -18.51 -0.13
C ILE A 413 -8.05 -17.57 0.24
N PHE A 414 -8.32 -16.28 0.33
CA PHE A 414 -7.34 -15.24 0.62
C PHE A 414 -7.75 -14.43 1.85
N HIS A 415 -6.96 -14.57 2.91
CA HIS A 415 -7.05 -13.82 4.16
C HIS A 415 -6.10 -12.63 4.14
N HIS A 416 -6.46 -11.54 4.81
CA HIS A 416 -5.66 -10.31 4.87
C HIS A 416 -5.17 -9.84 3.49
N ALA A 417 -6.03 -9.99 2.48
CA ALA A 417 -5.66 -9.88 1.06
C ALA A 417 -5.16 -8.48 0.66
N ASN A 418 -5.38 -7.44 1.49
CA ASN A 418 -4.79 -6.12 1.28
C ASN A 418 -3.25 -6.09 1.37
N LYS A 419 -2.65 -7.14 1.93
CA LYS A 419 -1.20 -7.24 2.13
C LYS A 419 -0.53 -8.23 1.17
N LEU A 420 -1.30 -9.10 0.51
CA LEU A 420 -0.77 -10.16 -0.35
C LEU A 420 -0.32 -9.65 -1.72
N ALA A 421 0.39 -10.49 -2.46
CA ALA A 421 0.67 -10.36 -3.89
C ALA A 421 0.53 -11.74 -4.54
N ILE A 422 -0.61 -12.00 -5.18
CA ILE A 422 -0.88 -13.30 -5.79
C ILE A 422 -0.46 -13.28 -7.26
N TYR A 423 0.42 -14.20 -7.62
CA TYR A 423 0.88 -14.42 -8.98
C TYR A 423 0.23 -15.68 -9.56
N GLU A 424 -0.01 -15.67 -10.87
CA GLU A 424 -0.50 -16.85 -11.60
C GLU A 424 0.68 -17.78 -11.89
N LYS A 425 0.49 -19.07 -11.60
CA LYS A 425 1.47 -20.10 -11.98
C LYS A 425 1.56 -20.21 -13.49
N ALA A 426 2.76 -20.09 -14.04
CA ALA A 426 2.97 -20.23 -15.47
C ALA A 426 2.50 -21.62 -15.94
N LYS A 427 1.72 -21.67 -17.03
CA LYS A 427 1.33 -22.92 -17.66
C LYS A 427 2.60 -23.59 -18.19
N SER A 428 2.94 -24.75 -17.63
CA SER A 428 4.07 -25.60 -18.03
C SER A 428 3.92 -26.16 -19.43
#